data_AF-A0A8S2X1X7-F1
#
_entry.id   AF-A0A8S2X1X7-F1
#
_cell.length_a   1.000
_cell.length_b   1.000
_cell.length_c   1.000
_cell.angle_alpha   90.00
_cell.angle_beta   90.00
_cell.angle_gamma   90.00
#
_symmetry.space_group_name_H-M   'P 1'
#
loop_
_entity.id
_entity.type
_entity.pdbx_description
1 polymer ?
#
loop_
_entity_poly.entity_id
_entity_poly.type
_entity_poly.pdbx_seq_one_letter_code
_entity_poly.pdbx_strand_id
1 'polypeptide(L)'
;MIQAWRATWNSRTQGITNPTFPFGFVQLSTNENTGTVVGGFPLIRWHQTFDYGYVPNDYLANVFMGVAMDLRDDPNNIHPRTKQDVGYRLSRAGLAVAYGQAIEYTGPIVDKVQVNSATIDITYKSVTGIELRSTVGFEICCEGASCTNDNVWVPSPASSTGALSIALTIPSSCTSKPVYGLRYLWRETP
;
A
#
# COMPACT_ATOMS: atom_id res chain seq x y z
N MET A 1 16.83 -11.11 1.12
CA MET A 1 16.62 -11.67 2.47
C MET A 1 15.72 -12.91 2.45
N ILE A 2 14.44 -12.81 2.01
CA ILE A 2 13.49 -13.94 2.03
C ILE A 2 14.01 -15.19 1.31
N GLN A 3 14.55 -15.05 0.10
CA GLN A 3 15.14 -16.17 -0.65
C GLN A 3 16.31 -16.83 0.09
N ALA A 4 17.18 -16.02 0.72
CA ALA A 4 18.32 -16.54 1.49
C ALA A 4 17.85 -17.32 2.73
N TRP A 5 16.81 -16.85 3.42
CA TRP A 5 16.18 -17.60 4.52
C TRP A 5 15.60 -18.92 4.02
N ARG A 6 14.79 -18.88 2.96
CA ARG A 6 14.23 -20.09 2.33
C ARG A 6 15.30 -21.13 1.97
N ALA A 7 16.35 -20.70 1.27
CA ALA A 7 17.46 -21.57 0.90
C ALA A 7 18.20 -22.14 2.12
N THR A 8 18.49 -21.30 3.11
CA THR A 8 19.20 -21.72 4.32
C THR A 8 18.41 -22.76 5.10
N TRP A 9 17.12 -22.50 5.36
CA TRP A 9 16.28 -23.42 6.13
C TRP A 9 16.05 -24.74 5.38
N ASN A 10 15.75 -24.69 4.09
CA ASN A 10 15.63 -25.90 3.28
C ASN A 10 16.93 -26.74 3.32
N SER A 11 18.09 -26.11 3.10
CA SER A 11 19.39 -26.81 3.13
C SER A 11 19.71 -27.38 4.51
N ARG A 12 19.57 -26.58 5.58
CA ARG A 12 19.94 -26.98 6.95
C ARG A 12 19.03 -28.06 7.52
N THR A 13 17.80 -28.14 7.03
CA THR A 13 16.85 -29.20 7.39
C THR A 13 16.88 -30.38 6.40
N GLN A 14 17.91 -30.46 5.53
CA GLN A 14 18.07 -31.54 4.54
C GLN A 14 16.83 -31.72 3.65
N GLY A 15 16.19 -30.61 3.28
CA GLY A 15 15.02 -30.60 2.40
C GLY A 15 13.67 -30.69 3.11
N ILE A 16 13.62 -30.87 4.43
CA ILE A 16 12.36 -31.00 5.18
C ILE A 16 11.54 -29.69 5.13
N THR A 17 12.18 -28.53 5.30
CA THR A 17 11.50 -27.24 5.17
C THR A 17 11.25 -26.92 3.70
N ASN A 18 9.99 -26.68 3.32
CA ASN A 18 9.60 -26.33 1.95
C ASN A 18 10.39 -25.10 1.44
N PRO A 19 11.03 -25.14 0.26
CA PRO A 19 11.85 -24.04 -0.27
C PRO A 19 11.04 -22.77 -0.61
N THR A 20 9.71 -22.84 -0.56
CA THR A 20 8.77 -21.73 -0.78
C THR A 20 7.84 -21.52 0.43
N PHE A 21 8.29 -21.90 1.64
CA PHE A 21 7.48 -21.77 2.84
C PHE A 21 6.91 -20.35 3.04
N PRO A 22 5.71 -20.20 3.64
CA PRO A 22 5.07 -18.90 3.84
C PRO A 22 5.92 -17.93 4.66
N PHE A 23 6.05 -16.68 4.21
CA PHE A 23 6.85 -15.66 4.90
C PHE A 23 6.00 -14.42 5.19
N GLY A 24 5.93 -14.02 6.46
CA GLY A 24 5.16 -12.85 6.89
C GLY A 24 6.05 -11.65 7.20
N PHE A 25 5.60 -10.44 6.86
CA PHE A 25 6.23 -9.20 7.33
C PHE A 25 5.20 -8.12 7.65
N VAL A 26 5.62 -7.10 8.39
CA VAL A 26 4.78 -5.93 8.70
C VAL A 26 5.28 -4.74 7.89
N GLN A 27 4.38 -4.07 7.19
CA GLN A 27 4.69 -2.82 6.50
C GLN A 27 5.10 -1.76 7.53
N LEU A 28 6.09 -0.92 7.22
CA LEU A 28 6.43 0.18 8.12
C LEU A 28 5.23 1.09 8.43
N SER A 29 5.24 1.67 9.62
CA SER A 29 4.28 2.70 10.03
C SER A 29 4.61 4.05 9.37
N THR A 30 4.13 5.15 9.93
CA THR A 30 4.56 6.53 9.61
C THR A 30 5.69 7.00 10.53
N ASN A 31 6.57 7.90 10.05
CA ASN A 31 7.70 8.44 10.84
C ASN A 31 7.47 9.90 11.28
N GLU A 32 7.14 10.79 10.34
CA GLU A 32 6.98 12.24 10.59
C GLU A 32 5.51 12.66 10.64
N ASN A 33 5.19 13.84 11.19
CA ASN A 33 3.80 14.37 11.25
C ASN A 33 3.56 15.61 10.38
N THR A 34 4.49 15.96 9.51
CA THR A 34 4.43 17.24 8.80
C THR A 34 3.72 17.14 7.45
N GLY A 35 3.56 15.94 6.87
CA GLY A 35 3.13 15.75 5.48
C GLY A 35 4.05 16.40 4.43
N THR A 36 5.14 17.06 4.83
CA THR A 36 6.00 17.81 3.91
C THR A 36 7.10 16.95 3.30
N VAL A 37 7.52 15.91 4.02
CA VAL A 37 8.56 14.98 3.57
C VAL A 37 7.96 14.00 2.58
N VAL A 38 8.46 14.03 1.34
CA VAL A 38 8.14 13.05 0.29
C VAL A 38 9.20 11.96 0.30
N GLY A 39 8.77 10.71 0.15
CA GLY A 39 9.65 9.55 0.29
C GLY A 39 9.94 9.21 1.75
N GLY A 40 11.09 8.60 2.04
CA GLY A 40 11.38 8.04 3.36
C GLY A 40 10.69 6.69 3.57
N PHE A 41 9.90 6.55 4.63
CA PHE A 41 9.15 5.32 4.90
C PHE A 41 8.18 4.94 3.75
N PRO A 42 7.46 5.85 3.09
CA PRO A 42 6.75 5.54 1.83
C PRO A 42 7.57 4.76 0.80
N LEU A 43 8.83 5.17 0.53
CA LEU A 43 9.71 4.45 -0.40
C LEU A 43 10.08 3.07 0.13
N ILE A 44 10.37 2.96 1.43
CA ILE A 44 10.66 1.67 2.04
C ILE A 44 9.43 0.75 1.97
N ARG A 45 8.22 1.27 2.23
CA ARG A 45 6.96 0.54 2.11
C ARG A 45 6.74 -0.02 0.71
N TRP A 46 7.09 0.76 -0.31
CA TRP A 46 7.07 0.32 -1.70
C TRP A 46 8.05 -0.85 -1.94
N HIS A 47 9.32 -0.67 -1.54
CA HIS A 47 10.36 -1.70 -1.67
C HIS A 47 10.10 -2.96 -0.82
N GLN A 48 9.38 -2.86 0.30
CA GLN A 48 8.94 -4.03 1.10
C GLN A 48 8.09 -5.01 0.27
N THR A 49 7.43 -4.51 -0.78
CA THR A 49 6.60 -5.30 -1.69
C THR A 49 7.29 -5.65 -3.01
N PHE A 50 8.61 -5.43 -3.13
CA PHE A 50 9.35 -5.55 -4.39
C PHE A 50 8.82 -4.62 -5.50
N ASP A 51 8.32 -3.44 -5.12
CA ASP A 51 7.83 -2.42 -6.05
C ASP A 51 6.55 -2.83 -6.79
N TYR A 52 5.67 -3.59 -6.12
CA TYR A 52 4.34 -3.99 -6.63
C TYR A 52 3.19 -3.29 -5.91
N GLY A 53 3.38 -2.92 -4.64
CA GLY A 53 2.35 -2.35 -3.77
C GLY A 53 1.51 -3.38 -3.01
N TYR A 54 1.67 -4.67 -3.31
CA TYR A 54 0.95 -5.76 -2.65
C TYR A 54 1.78 -7.05 -2.61
N VAL A 55 1.42 -7.96 -1.71
CA VAL A 55 1.93 -9.33 -1.65
C VAL A 55 0.76 -10.31 -1.39
N PRO A 56 0.84 -11.56 -1.86
CA PRO A 56 1.88 -12.13 -2.71
C PRO A 56 1.89 -11.49 -4.12
N ASN A 57 3.02 -11.61 -4.82
CA ASN A 57 3.21 -11.14 -6.20
C ASN A 57 4.25 -12.03 -6.93
N ASP A 58 4.57 -11.71 -8.18
CA ASP A 58 5.44 -12.53 -9.04
C ASP A 58 6.86 -12.75 -8.48
N TYR A 59 7.38 -11.81 -7.68
CA TYR A 59 8.69 -11.94 -7.04
C TYR A 59 8.60 -12.55 -5.63
N LEU A 60 7.47 -12.34 -4.95
CA LEU A 60 7.23 -12.69 -3.55
C LEU A 60 6.11 -13.71 -3.40
N ALA A 61 6.30 -14.89 -4.00
CA ALA A 61 5.38 -16.02 -3.84
C ALA A 61 5.30 -16.48 -2.38
N ASN A 62 4.09 -16.85 -1.92
CA ASN A 62 3.79 -17.27 -0.55
C ASN A 62 4.27 -16.26 0.51
N VAL A 63 4.20 -14.96 0.20
CA VAL A 63 4.50 -13.89 1.15
C VAL A 63 3.21 -13.17 1.51
N PHE A 64 3.09 -12.77 2.78
CA PHE A 64 1.94 -12.05 3.29
C PHE A 64 2.38 -10.86 4.16
N MET A 65 1.53 -9.84 4.23
CA MET A 65 1.86 -8.56 4.86
C MET A 65 0.75 -8.07 5.78
N GLY A 66 1.13 -7.56 6.96
CA GLY A 66 0.26 -6.73 7.78
C GLY A 66 0.52 -5.24 7.52
N VAL A 67 -0.50 -4.49 7.11
CA VAL A 67 -0.43 -3.03 6.95
C VAL A 67 -0.48 -2.37 8.33
N ALA A 68 0.42 -1.43 8.63
CA ALA A 68 0.48 -0.73 9.91
C ALA A 68 0.52 0.80 9.81
N MET A 69 0.52 1.35 8.60
CA MET A 69 0.71 2.79 8.35
C MET A 69 -0.38 3.69 8.96
N ASP A 70 -1.60 3.20 9.10
CA ASP A 70 -2.75 3.92 9.68
C ASP A 70 -2.86 3.75 11.20
N LEU A 71 -1.92 3.02 11.82
CA LEU A 71 -2.03 2.60 13.22
C LEU A 71 -1.18 3.42 14.19
N ARG A 72 -0.35 4.36 13.71
CA ARG A 72 0.41 5.27 14.60
C ARG A 72 -0.56 6.20 15.32
N ASP A 73 -0.44 6.22 16.64
CA ASP A 73 -1.36 6.90 17.54
C ASP A 73 -0.69 8.01 18.39
N ASP A 74 0.64 8.13 18.32
CA ASP A 74 1.40 9.18 19.02
C ASP A 74 2.32 9.92 18.01
N PRO A 75 2.12 11.23 17.79
CA PRO A 75 2.98 12.01 16.90
C PRO A 75 4.41 12.12 17.44
N ASN A 76 4.67 11.93 18.74
CA ASN A 76 6.02 12.02 19.30
C ASN A 76 6.72 10.65 19.37
N ASN A 77 6.07 9.58 18.93
CA ASN A 77 6.62 8.23 19.01
C ASN A 77 6.36 7.43 17.73
N ILE A 78 7.43 6.86 17.18
CA ILE A 78 7.39 6.06 15.95
C ILE A 78 6.91 4.61 16.20
N HIS A 79 6.69 4.22 17.45
CA HIS A 79 6.25 2.88 17.83
C HIS A 79 4.74 2.86 18.14
N PRO A 80 3.87 2.43 17.20
CA PRO A 80 2.44 2.32 17.45
C PRO A 80 2.12 1.46 18.67
N ARG A 81 1.26 1.92 19.57
CA ARG A 81 0.83 1.11 20.74
C ARG A 81 -0.18 0.03 20.36
N THR A 82 -0.84 0.19 19.23
CA THR A 82 -1.82 -0.69 18.56
C THR A 82 -1.22 -2.00 18.01
N LYS A 83 -0.33 -2.66 18.77
CA LYS A 83 0.35 -3.90 18.35
C LYS A 83 -0.61 -5.07 18.13
N GLN A 84 -1.75 -5.07 18.82
CA GLN A 84 -2.78 -6.08 18.63
C GLN A 84 -3.40 -6.00 17.23
N ASP A 85 -3.69 -4.79 16.73
CA ASP A 85 -4.21 -4.59 15.37
C ASP A 85 -3.21 -5.03 14.31
N VAL A 86 -1.92 -4.71 14.51
CA VAL A 86 -0.83 -5.18 13.64
C VAL A 86 -0.77 -6.71 13.59
N GLY A 87 -0.78 -7.35 14.76
CA GLY A 87 -0.75 -8.81 14.88
C GLY A 87 -1.99 -9.48 14.28
N TYR A 88 -3.17 -8.88 14.47
CA TYR A 88 -4.43 -9.36 13.89
C TYR A 88 -4.42 -9.31 12.36
N ARG A 89 -3.95 -8.19 11.77
CA ARG A 89 -3.82 -8.08 10.31
C ARG A 89 -2.83 -9.11 9.76
N LEU A 90 -1.68 -9.27 10.40
CA LEU A 90 -0.67 -10.23 9.99
C LEU A 90 -1.15 -11.68 10.12
N SER A 91 -1.88 -12.01 11.20
CA SER A 91 -2.39 -13.37 11.41
C SER A 91 -3.47 -13.75 10.42
N ARG A 92 -4.40 -12.84 10.07
CA ARG A 92 -5.37 -13.06 8.98
C ARG A 92 -4.68 -13.32 7.65
N ALA A 93 -3.66 -12.53 7.33
CA ALA A 93 -2.88 -12.73 6.11
C ALA A 93 -2.14 -14.07 6.10
N GLY A 94 -1.62 -14.50 7.26
CA GLY A 94 -1.06 -15.83 7.44
C GLY A 94 -2.08 -16.96 7.27
N LEU A 95 -3.28 -16.84 7.85
CA LEU A 95 -4.35 -17.84 7.71
C LEU A 95 -4.76 -18.03 6.24
N ALA A 96 -4.86 -16.94 5.48
CA ALA A 96 -5.19 -17.02 4.06
C ALA A 96 -4.05 -17.61 3.22
N VAL A 97 -2.83 -17.08 3.35
CA VAL A 97 -1.71 -17.45 2.47
C VAL A 97 -1.04 -18.77 2.87
N ALA A 98 -0.86 -19.03 4.17
CA ALA A 98 -0.17 -20.22 4.66
C ALA A 98 -1.10 -21.42 4.84
N TYR A 99 -2.38 -21.19 5.14
CA TYR A 99 -3.34 -22.25 5.47
C TYR A 99 -4.53 -22.33 4.50
N GLY A 100 -4.59 -21.48 3.47
CA GLY A 100 -5.63 -21.54 2.44
C GLY A 100 -7.03 -21.16 2.94
N GLN A 101 -7.14 -20.43 4.05
CA GLN A 101 -8.45 -20.01 4.54
C GLN A 101 -9.06 -18.93 3.64
N ALA A 102 -10.31 -19.14 3.22
CA ALA A 102 -11.07 -18.18 2.41
C ALA A 102 -11.61 -17.04 3.30
N ILE A 103 -10.74 -16.09 3.65
CA ILE A 103 -11.07 -14.91 4.46
C ILE A 103 -10.55 -13.63 3.81
N GLU A 104 -11.21 -12.50 4.06
CA GLU A 104 -10.68 -11.19 3.70
C GLU A 104 -9.41 -10.91 4.53
N TYR A 105 -8.27 -10.68 3.89
CA TYR A 105 -6.99 -10.54 4.60
C TYR A 105 -6.08 -9.42 4.08
N THR A 106 -6.36 -8.89 2.89
CA THR A 106 -5.64 -7.75 2.32
C THR A 106 -6.45 -6.48 2.55
N GLY A 107 -5.78 -5.33 2.51
CA GLY A 107 -6.48 -4.06 2.30
C GLY A 107 -7.05 -3.94 0.88
N PRO A 108 -7.70 -2.80 0.57
CA PRO A 108 -8.23 -2.54 -0.77
C PRO A 108 -7.10 -2.51 -1.80
N ILE A 109 -7.24 -3.29 -2.88
CA ILE A 109 -6.29 -3.30 -4.00
C ILE A 109 -6.95 -2.60 -5.19
N VAL A 110 -6.21 -1.72 -5.87
CA VAL A 110 -6.72 -1.06 -7.09
C VAL A 110 -7.05 -2.11 -8.15
N ASP A 111 -8.27 -2.03 -8.66
CA ASP A 111 -8.75 -2.89 -9.75
C ASP A 111 -8.79 -2.13 -11.08
N LYS A 112 -9.37 -0.92 -11.05
CA LYS A 112 -9.55 -0.09 -12.23
C LYS A 112 -9.30 1.38 -11.89
N VAL A 113 -8.67 2.08 -12.83
CA VAL A 113 -8.54 3.54 -12.83
C VAL A 113 -9.13 4.07 -14.13
N GLN A 114 -10.04 5.03 -14.04
CA GLN A 114 -10.67 5.67 -15.19
C GLN A 114 -10.53 7.19 -15.08
N VAL A 115 -9.85 7.80 -16.04
CA VAL A 115 -9.70 9.26 -16.12
C VAL A 115 -10.85 9.83 -16.94
N ASN A 116 -11.66 10.68 -16.31
CA ASN A 116 -12.73 11.43 -16.96
C ASN A 116 -12.30 12.90 -17.16
N SER A 117 -13.22 13.75 -17.62
CA SER A 117 -12.92 15.17 -17.87
C SER A 117 -12.62 15.98 -16.59
N ALA A 118 -13.25 15.63 -15.46
CA ALA A 118 -13.15 16.36 -14.20
C ALA A 118 -12.68 15.49 -13.01
N THR A 119 -12.80 14.17 -13.12
CA THR A 119 -12.47 13.23 -12.04
C THR A 119 -11.61 12.08 -12.53
N ILE A 120 -10.92 11.44 -11.58
CA ILE A 120 -10.31 10.11 -11.77
C ILE A 120 -11.05 9.15 -10.86
N ASP A 121 -11.77 8.20 -11.44
CA ASP A 121 -12.50 7.19 -10.69
C ASP A 121 -11.60 5.98 -10.45
N ILE A 122 -11.53 5.53 -9.19
CA ILE A 122 -10.75 4.37 -8.78
C ILE A 122 -11.69 3.34 -8.19
N THR A 123 -11.66 2.13 -8.72
CA THR A 123 -12.38 0.97 -8.19
C THR A 123 -11.40 0.03 -7.51
N TYR A 124 -11.80 -0.48 -6.34
CA TYR A 124 -11.01 -1.40 -5.53
C TYR A 124 -11.62 -2.80 -5.52
N LYS A 125 -10.77 -3.78 -5.21
CA LYS A 125 -11.13 -5.20 -5.00
C LYS A 125 -10.47 -5.73 -3.72
N SER A 126 -10.70 -7.02 -3.48
CA SER A 126 -10.16 -7.80 -2.35
C SER A 126 -10.74 -7.47 -0.97
N VAL A 127 -11.71 -6.56 -0.91
CA VAL A 127 -12.46 -6.19 0.29
C VAL A 127 -13.94 -6.11 -0.02
N THR A 128 -14.77 -6.23 1.01
CA THR A 128 -16.24 -6.10 0.92
C THR A 128 -16.72 -4.64 0.91
N GLY A 129 -15.91 -3.73 1.44
CA GLY A 129 -16.20 -2.30 1.44
C GLY A 129 -14.97 -1.45 1.80
N ILE A 130 -15.00 -0.18 1.41
CA ILE A 130 -14.00 0.83 1.80
C ILE A 130 -14.67 1.97 2.56
N GLU A 131 -13.93 2.52 3.51
CA GLU A 131 -14.30 3.72 4.25
C GLU A 131 -13.31 4.83 3.91
N LEU A 132 -13.78 5.93 3.33
CA LEU A 132 -12.95 7.10 3.08
C LEU A 132 -12.85 7.95 4.36
N ARG A 133 -11.77 7.73 5.13
CA ARG A 133 -11.52 8.46 6.40
C ARG A 133 -10.88 9.84 6.22
N SER A 134 -10.27 10.09 5.07
CA SER A 134 -9.62 11.34 4.74
C SER A 134 -9.80 11.63 3.26
N THR A 135 -10.03 12.90 2.91
CA THR A 135 -10.10 13.35 1.52
C THR A 135 -8.73 13.74 0.97
N VAL A 136 -7.68 13.74 1.79
CA VAL A 136 -6.31 14.09 1.41
C VAL A 136 -5.40 12.85 1.33
N GLY A 137 -4.19 13.05 0.80
CA GLY A 137 -3.16 12.01 0.66
C GLY A 137 -3.00 11.44 -0.76
N PHE A 138 -3.91 11.77 -1.67
CA PHE A 138 -3.77 11.49 -3.10
C PHE A 138 -3.12 12.65 -3.84
N GLU A 139 -2.21 12.34 -4.75
CA GLU A 139 -1.58 13.29 -5.64
C GLU A 139 -1.58 12.74 -7.07
N ILE A 140 -1.72 13.63 -8.05
CA ILE A 140 -1.62 13.29 -9.46
C ILE A 140 -0.49 14.06 -10.12
N CYS A 141 0.04 13.51 -11.19
CA CYS A 141 1.05 14.15 -12.02
C CYS A 141 0.50 14.26 -13.44
N CYS A 142 0.43 15.50 -13.93
CA CYS A 142 -0.04 15.85 -15.28
C CYS A 142 1.02 16.65 -16.08
N GLU A 143 2.23 16.75 -15.53
CA GLU A 143 3.36 17.44 -16.13
C GLU A 143 4.59 16.53 -16.13
N GLY A 144 5.17 16.32 -17.31
CA GLY A 144 6.29 15.37 -17.49
C GLY A 144 5.79 13.92 -17.49
N ALA A 145 5.93 13.25 -18.63
CA ALA A 145 5.44 11.89 -18.82
C ALA A 145 6.03 10.85 -17.84
N SER A 146 7.14 11.16 -17.17
CA SER A 146 7.82 10.27 -16.23
C SER A 146 7.47 10.51 -14.75
N CYS A 147 6.87 11.66 -14.39
CA CYS A 147 6.54 12.01 -13.00
C CYS A 147 7.67 11.83 -11.97
N THR A 148 8.93 11.93 -12.42
CA THR A 148 10.12 11.65 -11.60
C THR A 148 10.50 12.76 -10.63
N ASN A 149 9.96 13.97 -10.82
CA ASN A 149 10.22 15.12 -9.96
C ASN A 149 9.07 15.27 -8.96
N ASP A 150 9.35 15.16 -7.66
CA ASP A 150 8.33 15.26 -6.61
C ASP A 150 7.58 16.60 -6.58
N ASN A 151 8.16 17.66 -7.14
CA ASN A 151 7.54 18.98 -7.20
C ASN A 151 6.43 19.11 -8.25
N VAL A 152 6.30 18.16 -9.18
CA VAL A 152 5.26 18.19 -10.24
C VAL A 152 3.97 17.48 -9.82
N TRP A 153 3.96 16.87 -8.64
CA TRP A 153 2.78 16.20 -8.09
C TRP A 153 1.87 17.21 -7.41
N VAL A 154 0.59 17.17 -7.76
CA VAL A 154 -0.42 18.08 -7.24
C VAL A 154 -1.47 17.32 -6.41
N PRO A 155 -1.89 17.85 -5.25
CA PRO A 155 -2.95 17.24 -4.45
C PRO A 155 -4.25 17.05 -5.24
N SER A 156 -4.90 15.90 -5.06
CA SER A 156 -6.14 15.55 -5.75
C SER A 156 -7.13 14.99 -4.74
N PRO A 157 -8.03 15.83 -4.19
CA PRO A 157 -8.93 15.42 -3.12
C PRO A 157 -9.86 14.27 -3.53
N ALA A 158 -10.01 13.30 -2.64
CA ALA A 158 -10.87 12.14 -2.82
C ALA A 158 -12.29 12.38 -2.30
N SER A 159 -13.25 11.70 -2.93
CA SER A 159 -14.64 11.60 -2.49
C SER A 159 -15.13 10.17 -2.68
N SER A 160 -16.01 9.68 -1.80
CA SER A 160 -16.60 8.34 -1.95
C SER A 160 -17.68 8.36 -3.03
N THR A 161 -17.65 7.37 -3.93
CA THR A 161 -18.64 7.22 -5.01
C THR A 161 -19.36 5.87 -4.97
N GLY A 162 -19.02 5.01 -4.00
CA GLY A 162 -19.67 3.72 -3.79
C GLY A 162 -18.93 2.88 -2.75
N ALA A 163 -19.42 1.66 -2.53
CA ALA A 163 -18.87 0.75 -1.52
C ALA A 163 -17.40 0.35 -1.78
N LEU A 164 -16.97 0.36 -3.03
CA LEU A 164 -15.61 -0.02 -3.46
C LEU A 164 -15.02 1.02 -4.43
N SER A 165 -15.48 2.26 -4.39
CA SER A 165 -15.04 3.27 -5.36
C SER A 165 -14.92 4.66 -4.74
N ILE A 166 -13.89 5.36 -5.19
CA ILE A 166 -13.67 6.78 -4.92
C ILE A 166 -13.48 7.54 -6.23
N ALA A 167 -13.74 8.83 -6.20
CA ALA A 167 -13.36 9.76 -7.26
C ALA A 167 -12.36 10.78 -6.71
N LEU A 168 -11.28 11.00 -7.45
CA LEU A 168 -10.33 12.07 -7.21
C LEU A 168 -10.68 13.28 -8.08
N THR A 169 -10.69 14.47 -7.50
CA THR A 169 -10.91 15.72 -8.25
C THR A 169 -9.66 16.08 -9.04
N ILE A 170 -9.79 16.33 -10.36
CA ILE A 170 -8.68 16.85 -11.16
C ILE A 170 -8.52 18.34 -10.86
N PRO A 171 -7.37 18.79 -10.31
CA PRO A 171 -7.14 20.21 -10.03
C PRO A 171 -7.04 21.03 -11.32
N SER A 172 -7.31 22.33 -11.22
CA SER A 172 -7.29 23.26 -12.35
C SER A 172 -5.95 23.30 -13.10
N SER A 173 -4.84 23.08 -12.39
CA SER A 173 -3.49 22.96 -12.97
C SER A 173 -3.34 21.75 -13.91
N CYS A 174 -4.21 20.75 -13.79
CA CYS A 174 -4.23 19.54 -14.59
C CYS A 174 -5.46 19.41 -15.53
N THR A 175 -6.36 20.39 -15.53
CA THR A 175 -7.52 20.37 -16.44
C THR A 175 -7.06 20.35 -17.90
N SER A 176 -7.66 19.47 -18.69
CA SER A 176 -7.33 19.24 -20.11
C SER A 176 -5.89 18.79 -20.39
N LYS A 177 -5.15 18.37 -19.36
CA LYS A 177 -3.84 17.73 -19.50
C LYS A 177 -3.97 16.21 -19.34
N PRO A 178 -3.15 15.40 -20.03
CA PRO A 178 -3.05 13.98 -19.73
C PRO A 178 -2.56 13.76 -18.30
N VAL A 179 -3.13 12.75 -17.62
CA VAL A 179 -2.66 12.28 -16.32
C VAL A 179 -1.65 11.16 -16.54
N TYR A 180 -0.42 11.37 -16.11
CA TYR A 180 0.69 10.43 -16.27
C TYR A 180 0.94 9.59 -15.03
N GLY A 181 0.57 10.10 -13.85
CA GLY A 181 0.81 9.42 -12.59
C GLY A 181 -0.27 9.70 -11.55
N LEU A 182 -0.48 8.72 -10.69
CA LEU A 182 -1.34 8.79 -9.52
C LEU A 182 -0.61 8.11 -8.36
N ARG A 183 -0.56 8.76 -7.20
CA ARG A 183 0.04 8.18 -5.99
C ARG A 183 -0.82 8.49 -4.77
N TYR A 184 -0.70 7.62 -3.77
CA TYR A 184 -1.39 7.73 -2.49
C TYR A 184 -0.41 7.55 -1.35
N LEU A 185 -0.42 8.47 -0.39
CA LEU A 185 0.42 8.45 0.82
C LEU A 185 1.91 8.24 0.55
N TRP A 186 2.40 8.99 -0.45
CA TRP A 186 3.83 9.12 -0.79
C TRP A 186 4.58 10.11 0.11
N ARG A 187 3.84 10.76 1.01
CA ARG A 187 4.34 11.60 2.10
C ARG A 187 4.34 10.79 3.41
N GLU A 188 5.22 11.14 4.33
CA GLU A 188 5.39 10.43 5.61
C GLU A 188 4.11 10.33 6.44
N THR A 189 3.24 11.33 6.36
CA THR A 189 1.91 11.35 6.96
C THR A 189 0.86 11.87 5.98
N PRO A 190 -0.40 11.37 6.07
CA PRO A 190 -1.53 11.90 5.32
C PRO A 190 -1.79 13.39 5.54
#